data_AF-A0A3M1F9Y8-F1
#
_entry.id   AF-A0A3M1F9Y8-F1
#
_cell.length_a   1.000
_cell.length_b   1.000
_cell.length_c   1.000
_cell.angle_alpha   90.00
_cell.angle_beta   90.00
_cell.angle_gamma   90.00
#
_symmetry.space_group_name_H-M   'P 1'
#
loop_
_entity.id
_entity.type
_entity.pdbx_description
1 polymer ?
#
loop_
_entity_poly.entity_id
_entity_poly.type
_entity_poly.pdbx_seq_one_letter_code
_entity_poly.pdbx_strand_id
1 'polypeptide(L)'
;FDGFRVQLFQQKGGLNQAEMEAGLTMNLDFFLGLVNALNIGDLVNDVAYQIRPYEVNPGETDRVLAECMDELHEVMKRHKPFEIEGRLARLLERSPRLRERGETLGKFFTQLYGEEYTAALTRVGERFDAIPIDRTRAKPIVKVTGEFWAQTTEGDGNFNMFTFLEGEGAQVLVEPIGTWLMYMLHQAKSRIKDRKGLDREPTRNPLRRIAGWLGANLEAGQKLMKLSIAEEIFRREWDRLRRALGNLPHPLTDQLELQRMGHPYYDSRSQGGEGHLEVAKNIYYHNKDLCHMVLSLKPFGCMPSTQSDGAQAAVMGHFRDMIYLPIETSGEGEINAHSRVQMALGEAKAKTKEEFSRALQETGFSLEEIRAYVDRHPELKRPFYPVPHRKGVVGVAANFVLHVGERMAREGLGNARSAGGAR
;
A
#
# COMPACT_ATOMS: atom_id res chain seq x y z
N PHE A 1 1.58 28.12 26.67
CA PHE A 1 1.30 28.36 25.24
C PHE A 1 -0.18 28.73 25.11
N ASP A 2 -0.50 30.02 25.14
CA ASP A 2 -1.88 30.47 24.87
C ASP A 2 -2.25 30.12 23.42
N GLY A 3 -3.39 29.47 23.23
CA GLY A 3 -3.86 29.02 21.91
C GLY A 3 -3.36 27.64 21.45
N PHE A 4 -2.44 26.99 22.17
CA PHE A 4 -2.03 25.63 21.86
C PHE A 4 -3.09 24.63 22.33
N ARG A 5 -3.86 24.09 21.39
CA ARG A 5 -4.88 23.08 21.67
C ARG A 5 -4.30 21.69 21.43
N VAL A 6 -4.14 20.90 22.49
CA VAL A 6 -3.85 19.47 22.39
C VAL A 6 -5.18 18.74 22.27
N GLN A 7 -5.46 18.17 21.10
CA GLN A 7 -6.59 17.25 20.93
C GLN A 7 -6.07 15.82 21.04
N LEU A 8 -6.56 15.07 22.03
CA LEU A 8 -6.19 13.68 22.22
C LEU A 8 -7.05 12.80 21.31
N PHE A 9 -6.44 12.23 20.27
CA PHE A 9 -7.07 11.19 19.47
C PHE A 9 -7.00 9.85 20.22
N GLN A 10 -7.99 9.53 21.04
CA GLN A 10 -8.04 8.26 21.76
C GLN A 10 -8.77 7.18 20.94
N GLN A 11 -8.05 6.11 20.57
CA GLN A 11 -8.60 4.95 19.84
C GLN A 11 -9.67 4.14 20.60
N LYS A 12 -10.05 4.51 21.83
CA LYS A 12 -10.91 3.69 22.71
C LYS A 12 -12.41 3.97 22.59
N GLY A 13 -12.85 5.06 21.94
CA GLY A 13 -14.24 5.55 22.01
C GLY A 13 -15.23 5.07 20.93
N GLY A 14 -14.81 4.26 19.94
CA GLY A 14 -15.68 3.87 18.83
C GLY A 14 -15.90 4.99 17.78
N LEU A 15 -16.92 4.83 16.93
CA LEU A 15 -17.20 5.69 15.74
C LEU A 15 -17.98 6.98 16.03
N ASN A 16 -18.38 7.23 17.27
CA ASN A 16 -19.10 8.45 17.66
C ASN A 16 -18.51 8.98 18.97
N GLN A 17 -17.48 9.81 18.85
CA GLN A 17 -16.75 10.40 19.98
C GLN A 17 -17.13 11.87 20.13
N ALA A 18 -18.44 12.14 20.21
CA ALA A 18 -18.95 13.47 20.49
C ALA A 18 -18.88 13.73 22.00
N GLU A 19 -17.68 13.99 22.53
CA GLU A 19 -17.57 14.69 23.82
C GLU A 19 -17.72 16.20 23.59
N MET A 20 -18.55 16.83 24.42
CA MET A 20 -19.08 18.19 24.27
C MET A 20 -18.03 19.31 24.22
N GLU A 21 -16.74 19.00 24.40
CA GLU A 21 -15.62 19.95 24.39
C GLU A 21 -14.56 19.69 23.29
N ALA A 22 -14.70 18.62 22.50
CA ALA A 22 -13.83 18.41 21.35
C ALA A 22 -14.32 19.32 20.21
N GLY A 23 -13.54 20.33 19.83
CA GLY A 23 -13.87 21.27 18.73
C GLY A 23 -14.00 20.63 17.34
N LEU A 24 -14.19 19.31 17.25
CA LEU A 24 -14.32 18.52 16.04
C LEU A 24 -15.34 17.39 16.29
N THR A 25 -16.42 17.36 15.50
CA THR A 25 -17.47 16.34 15.61
C THR A 25 -16.99 15.03 14.97
N MET A 26 -16.47 14.10 15.78
CA MET A 26 -16.03 12.77 15.34
C MET A 26 -17.22 11.81 15.19
N ASN A 27 -18.03 12.03 14.16
CA ASN A 27 -19.19 11.19 13.80
C ASN A 27 -18.87 10.24 12.63
N LEU A 28 -19.85 9.42 12.22
CA LEU A 28 -19.69 8.48 11.11
C LEU A 28 -19.24 9.16 9.80
N ASP A 29 -19.77 10.36 9.49
CA ASP A 29 -19.43 11.08 8.26
C ASP A 29 -17.96 11.50 8.26
N PHE A 30 -17.47 11.99 9.41
CA PHE A 30 -16.07 12.31 9.59
C PHE A 30 -15.17 11.09 9.35
N PHE A 31 -15.49 9.93 9.94
CA PHE A 31 -14.68 8.72 9.77
C PHE A 31 -14.73 8.17 8.34
N LEU A 32 -15.90 8.19 7.68
CA LEU A 32 -16.00 7.78 6.27
C LEU A 32 -15.19 8.72 5.37
N GLY A 33 -15.30 10.03 5.57
CA GLY A 33 -14.50 11.03 4.86
C GLY A 33 -13.00 10.82 5.07
N LEU A 34 -12.56 10.57 6.31
CA LEU A 34 -11.17 10.30 6.64
C LEU A 34 -10.64 9.04 5.95
N VAL A 35 -11.38 7.93 6.00
CA VAL A 35 -10.96 6.67 5.36
C VAL A 35 -10.87 6.84 3.84
N ASN A 36 -11.82 7.56 3.22
CA ASN A 36 -11.76 7.86 1.79
C ASN A 36 -10.55 8.73 1.44
N ALA A 37 -10.26 9.76 2.24
CA ALA A 37 -9.12 10.63 2.03
C ALA A 37 -7.79 9.87 2.11
N LEU A 38 -7.64 9.00 3.11
CA LEU A 38 -6.46 8.15 3.27
C LEU A 38 -6.31 7.19 2.08
N ASN A 39 -7.36 6.47 1.70
CA ASN A 39 -7.30 5.52 0.60
C ASN A 39 -7.00 6.20 -0.74
N ILE A 40 -7.64 7.35 -1.02
CA ILE A 40 -7.40 8.12 -2.25
C ILE A 40 -5.97 8.67 -2.26
N GLY A 41 -5.50 9.22 -1.13
CA GLY A 41 -4.13 9.72 -1.00
C GLY A 41 -3.09 8.63 -1.22
N ASP A 42 -3.26 7.46 -0.59
CA ASP A 42 -2.38 6.30 -0.77
C ASP A 42 -2.30 5.89 -2.25
N LEU A 43 -3.45 5.73 -2.92
CA LEU A 43 -3.52 5.28 -4.30
C LEU A 43 -2.88 6.28 -5.28
N VAL A 44 -3.16 7.57 -5.10
CA VAL A 44 -2.62 8.63 -5.97
C VAL A 44 -1.12 8.80 -5.77
N ASN A 45 -0.63 8.72 -4.53
CA ASN A 45 0.80 8.75 -4.26
C ASN A 45 1.52 7.54 -4.87
N ASP A 46 0.94 6.34 -4.80
CA ASP A 46 1.51 5.14 -5.44
C ASP A 46 1.62 5.31 -6.96
N VAL A 47 0.60 5.89 -7.63
CA VAL A 47 0.70 6.26 -9.05
C VAL A 47 1.90 7.19 -9.29
N ALA A 48 2.05 8.24 -8.48
CA ALA A 48 3.16 9.18 -8.64
C ALA A 48 4.53 8.50 -8.46
N TYR A 49 4.70 7.65 -7.45
CA TYR A 49 5.94 6.89 -7.21
C TYR A 49 6.29 5.91 -8.34
N GLN A 50 5.29 5.42 -9.08
CA GLN A 50 5.52 4.56 -10.24
C GLN A 50 5.84 5.34 -11.52
N ILE A 51 5.38 6.59 -11.64
CA ILE A 51 5.57 7.43 -12.85
C ILE A 51 6.84 8.26 -12.75
N ARG A 52 7.05 8.97 -11.63
CA ARG A 52 8.14 9.93 -11.40
C ARG A 52 9.52 9.38 -11.79
N PRO A 53 9.89 8.12 -11.47
CA PRO A 53 11.21 7.62 -11.84
C PRO A 53 11.43 7.51 -13.36
N TYR A 54 10.38 7.43 -14.16
CA TYR A 54 10.46 7.23 -15.61
C TYR A 54 10.01 8.45 -16.41
N GLU A 55 9.60 9.54 -15.77
CA GLU A 55 9.17 10.75 -16.48
C GLU A 55 10.25 11.28 -17.42
N VAL A 56 9.81 11.74 -18.60
CA VAL A 56 10.72 12.33 -19.60
C VAL A 56 11.07 13.75 -19.20
N ASN A 57 10.10 14.53 -18.71
CA ASN A 57 10.26 15.91 -18.29
C ASN A 57 10.37 15.97 -16.75
N PRO A 58 11.53 16.33 -16.19
CA PRO A 58 11.71 16.38 -14.73
C PRO A 58 10.71 17.32 -14.04
N GLY A 59 10.07 16.83 -12.97
CA GLY A 59 9.10 17.57 -12.15
C GLY A 59 7.68 17.60 -12.72
N GLU A 60 7.42 16.95 -13.86
CA GLU A 60 6.08 16.92 -14.45
C GLU A 60 5.10 16.11 -13.59
N THR A 61 5.55 14.99 -13.03
CA THR A 61 4.74 14.14 -12.14
C THR A 61 4.33 14.90 -10.88
N ASP A 62 5.24 15.68 -10.28
CA ASP A 62 4.94 16.45 -9.07
C ASP A 62 3.96 17.60 -9.33
N ARG A 63 4.09 18.27 -10.49
CA ARG A 63 3.13 19.28 -10.93
C ARG A 63 1.74 18.66 -11.11
N VAL A 64 1.64 17.55 -11.84
CA VAL A 64 0.36 16.86 -12.09
C VAL A 64 -0.24 16.33 -10.78
N LEU A 65 0.59 15.79 -9.87
CA LEU A 65 0.17 15.35 -8.55
C LEU A 65 -0.46 16.50 -7.77
N ALA A 66 0.19 17.67 -7.70
CA ALA A 66 -0.35 18.84 -7.01
C ALA A 66 -1.72 19.27 -7.58
N GLU A 67 -1.86 19.36 -8.90
CA GLU A 67 -3.12 19.70 -9.56
C GLU A 67 -4.23 18.66 -9.27
N CYS A 68 -3.88 17.38 -9.25
CA CYS A 68 -4.81 16.30 -8.92
C CYS A 68 -5.25 16.35 -7.45
N MET A 69 -4.33 16.68 -6.54
CA MET A 69 -4.64 16.84 -5.11
C MET A 69 -5.61 17.99 -4.87
N ASP A 70 -5.44 19.13 -5.56
CA ASP A 70 -6.38 20.25 -5.50
C ASP A 70 -7.78 19.88 -6.01
N GLU A 71 -7.86 19.14 -7.12
CA GLU A 71 -9.13 18.65 -7.65
C GLU A 71 -9.83 17.69 -6.67
N LEU A 72 -9.10 16.72 -6.13
CA LEU A 72 -9.62 15.75 -5.16
C LEU A 72 -10.06 16.42 -3.86
N HIS A 73 -9.32 17.43 -3.40
CA HIS A 73 -9.70 18.26 -2.26
C HIS A 73 -11.06 18.94 -2.50
N GLU A 74 -11.24 19.58 -3.66
CA GLU A 74 -12.50 20.24 -4.00
C GLU A 74 -13.67 19.26 -4.14
N VAL A 75 -13.44 18.05 -4.68
CA VAL A 75 -14.44 16.98 -4.70
C VAL A 75 -14.85 16.58 -3.29
N MET A 76 -13.89 16.31 -2.40
CA MET A 76 -14.17 15.93 -1.00
C MET A 76 -14.89 17.03 -0.23
N LYS A 77 -14.54 18.30 -0.46
CA LYS A 77 -15.16 19.45 0.19
C LYS A 77 -16.60 19.69 -0.27
N ARG A 78 -16.92 19.36 -1.53
CA ARG A 78 -18.28 19.48 -2.08
C ARG A 78 -19.17 18.30 -1.75
N HIS A 79 -18.57 17.15 -1.44
CA HIS A 79 -19.31 15.95 -1.06
C HIS A 79 -20.23 16.22 0.14
N LYS A 80 -21.54 15.99 -0.06
CA LYS A 80 -22.53 16.13 1.00
C LYS A 80 -22.90 14.74 1.52
N PRO A 81 -22.78 14.50 2.84
CA PRO A 81 -23.24 13.26 3.44
C PRO A 81 -24.71 12.99 3.10
N PHE A 82 -25.07 11.72 2.98
CA PHE A 82 -26.45 11.34 2.76
C PHE A 82 -27.32 11.70 3.98
N GLU A 83 -28.38 12.47 3.73
CA GLU A 83 -29.39 12.81 4.73
C GLU A 83 -30.78 12.46 4.19
N ILE A 84 -31.65 11.93 5.06
CA ILE A 84 -33.04 11.68 4.69
C ILE A 84 -33.77 13.03 4.75
N GLU A 85 -34.11 13.58 3.59
CA GLU A 85 -34.85 14.85 3.47
C GLU A 85 -36.34 14.65 3.10
N GLY A 86 -37.14 15.73 3.24
CA GLY A 86 -38.50 15.80 2.71
C GLY A 86 -39.59 15.10 3.54
N ARG A 87 -40.58 14.49 2.86
CA ARG A 87 -41.75 13.87 3.53
C ARG A 87 -41.37 12.64 4.36
N LEU A 88 -40.34 11.90 3.95
CA LEU A 88 -39.85 10.72 4.68
C LEU A 88 -39.21 11.13 6.01
N ALA A 89 -38.45 12.23 6.03
CA ALA A 89 -37.85 12.80 7.24
C ALA A 89 -38.92 13.13 8.29
N ARG A 90 -39.99 13.83 7.87
CA ARG A 90 -41.12 14.20 8.75
C ARG A 90 -41.90 12.99 9.27
N LEU A 91 -41.99 11.92 8.49
CA LEU A 91 -42.70 10.70 8.89
C LEU A 91 -41.88 9.90 9.90
N LEU A 92 -40.55 9.96 9.79
CA LEU A 92 -39.58 9.29 10.67
C LEU A 92 -39.18 10.13 11.90
N GLU A 93 -39.60 11.40 12.00
CA GLU A 93 -39.46 12.23 13.22
C GLU A 93 -40.08 11.57 14.46
N ARG A 94 -41.16 10.79 14.27
CA ARG A 94 -41.82 10.04 15.35
C ARG A 94 -41.03 8.82 15.83
N SER A 95 -39.92 8.48 15.17
CA SER A 95 -39.07 7.34 15.53
C SER A 95 -37.59 7.64 15.27
N PRO A 96 -36.95 8.42 16.16
CA PRO A 96 -35.56 8.88 15.99
C PRO A 96 -34.56 7.76 15.71
N ARG A 97 -34.71 6.60 16.37
CA ARG A 97 -33.84 5.43 16.17
C ARG A 97 -33.97 4.79 14.78
N LEU A 98 -35.16 4.83 14.18
CA LEU A 98 -35.40 4.32 12.83
C LEU A 98 -34.82 5.29 11.79
N ARG A 99 -34.96 6.60 12.03
CA ARG A 99 -34.33 7.64 11.20
C ARG A 99 -32.81 7.50 11.20
N GLU A 100 -32.17 7.43 12.37
CA GLU A 100 -30.72 7.30 12.51
C GLU A 100 -30.19 6.04 11.81
N ARG A 101 -30.89 4.90 11.96
CA ARG A 101 -30.55 3.66 11.24
C ARG A 101 -30.72 3.80 9.73
N GLY A 102 -31.79 4.44 9.28
CA GLY A 102 -32.04 4.70 7.85
C GLY A 102 -30.98 5.60 7.24
N GLU A 103 -30.61 6.69 7.92
CA GLU A 103 -29.53 7.59 7.50
C GLU A 103 -28.19 6.87 7.48
N THR A 104 -27.87 6.07 8.50
CA THR A 104 -26.65 5.25 8.54
C THR A 104 -26.59 4.28 7.36
N LEU A 105 -27.67 3.55 7.09
CA LEU A 105 -27.75 2.63 5.96
C LEU A 105 -27.63 3.37 4.62
N GLY A 106 -28.28 4.52 4.48
CA GLY A 106 -28.16 5.37 3.30
C GLY A 106 -26.74 5.89 3.08
N LYS A 107 -26.05 6.31 4.15
CA LYS A 107 -24.63 6.70 4.12
C LYS A 107 -23.73 5.56 3.65
N PHE A 108 -23.90 4.35 4.20
CA PHE A 108 -23.18 3.18 3.72
C PHE A 108 -23.52 2.84 2.27
N PHE A 109 -24.78 2.94 1.86
CA PHE A 109 -25.17 2.69 0.47
C PHE A 109 -24.53 3.71 -0.48
N THR A 110 -24.60 5.00 -0.18
CA THR A 110 -23.97 6.07 -0.94
C THR A 110 -22.45 5.91 -0.99
N GLN A 111 -21.81 5.54 0.13
CA GLN A 111 -20.39 5.21 0.17
C GLN A 111 -20.03 4.06 -0.78
N LEU A 112 -20.81 2.99 -0.73
CA LEU A 112 -20.54 1.74 -1.46
C LEU A 112 -20.88 1.79 -2.94
N TYR A 113 -21.77 2.69 -3.36
CA TYR A 113 -22.28 2.76 -4.74
C TYR A 113 -22.12 4.15 -5.39
N GLY A 114 -21.71 5.18 -4.64
CA GLY A 114 -21.56 6.53 -5.16
C GLY A 114 -20.36 6.64 -6.10
N GLU A 115 -20.56 7.24 -7.27
CA GLU A 115 -19.55 7.29 -8.34
C GLU A 115 -18.64 8.52 -8.29
N GLU A 116 -18.91 9.46 -7.39
CA GLU A 116 -18.24 10.76 -7.33
C GLU A 116 -16.70 10.63 -7.21
N TYR A 117 -16.22 9.83 -6.25
CA TYR A 117 -14.80 9.60 -6.06
C TYR A 117 -14.17 8.81 -7.20
N THR A 118 -14.85 7.79 -7.73
CA THR A 118 -14.33 6.99 -8.86
C THR A 118 -14.26 7.81 -10.15
N ALA A 119 -15.23 8.70 -10.39
CA ALA A 119 -15.21 9.61 -11.52
C ALA A 119 -14.08 10.64 -11.41
N ALA A 120 -13.83 11.16 -10.20
CA ALA A 120 -12.68 12.04 -9.94
C ALA A 120 -11.35 11.31 -10.15
N LEU A 121 -11.21 10.10 -9.62
CA LEU A 121 -10.01 9.28 -9.82
C LEU A 121 -9.77 8.91 -11.29
N THR A 122 -10.84 8.70 -12.08
CA THR A 122 -10.69 8.44 -13.52
C THR A 122 -10.08 9.65 -14.23
N ARG A 123 -10.55 10.88 -13.93
CA ARG A 123 -9.96 12.11 -14.47
C ARG A 123 -8.52 12.33 -14.01
N VAL A 124 -8.22 12.02 -12.75
CA VAL A 124 -6.85 12.03 -12.22
C VAL A 124 -5.98 11.04 -12.99
N GLY A 125 -6.47 9.82 -13.22
CA GLY A 125 -5.80 8.80 -14.03
C GLY A 125 -5.50 9.28 -15.45
N GLU A 126 -6.46 9.93 -16.12
CA GLU A 126 -6.26 10.53 -17.45
C GLU A 126 -5.15 11.59 -17.47
N ARG A 127 -5.05 12.43 -16.42
CA ARG A 127 -3.99 13.44 -16.30
C ARG A 127 -2.62 12.80 -16.11
N PHE A 128 -2.51 11.80 -15.22
CA PHE A 128 -1.26 11.05 -15.04
C PHE A 128 -0.87 10.30 -16.32
N ASP A 129 -1.83 9.73 -17.04
CA ASP A 129 -1.57 8.96 -18.25
C ASP A 129 -1.11 9.82 -19.45
N ALA A 130 -1.27 11.14 -19.35
CA ALA A 130 -0.74 12.09 -20.33
C ALA A 130 0.76 12.36 -20.15
N ILE A 131 1.36 11.98 -19.02
CA ILE A 131 2.78 12.22 -18.73
C ILE A 131 3.63 11.28 -19.59
N PRO A 132 4.50 11.80 -20.47
CA PRO A 132 5.39 10.96 -21.26
C PRO A 132 6.45 10.31 -20.36
N ILE A 133 6.57 8.98 -20.45
CA ILE A 133 7.56 8.20 -19.68
C ILE A 133 8.48 7.36 -20.59
N ASP A 134 9.68 7.11 -20.09
CA ASP A 134 10.70 6.25 -20.68
C ASP A 134 11.01 5.06 -19.76
N ARG A 135 10.29 3.96 -19.97
CA ARG A 135 10.51 2.68 -19.27
C ARG A 135 11.77 1.94 -19.71
N THR A 136 12.55 2.45 -20.66
CA THR A 136 13.84 1.81 -21.02
C THR A 136 14.96 2.13 -20.03
N ARG A 137 14.71 3.01 -19.05
CA ARG A 137 15.64 3.37 -17.98
C ARG A 137 15.61 2.30 -16.89
N ALA A 138 16.67 1.51 -16.78
CA ALA A 138 16.81 0.51 -15.73
C ALA A 138 16.99 1.18 -14.36
N LYS A 139 15.99 1.05 -13.47
CA LYS A 139 15.99 1.59 -12.11
C LYS A 139 15.69 0.50 -11.08
N PRO A 140 16.45 0.42 -9.96
CA PRO A 140 16.13 -0.51 -8.89
C PRO A 140 14.83 -0.11 -8.21
N ILE A 141 14.03 -1.11 -7.86
CA ILE A 141 12.83 -0.93 -7.02
C ILE A 141 13.22 -1.20 -5.57
N VAL A 142 13.02 -0.20 -4.70
CA VAL A 142 13.31 -0.28 -3.26
C VAL A 142 12.00 -0.28 -2.49
N LYS A 143 11.70 -1.39 -1.83
CA LYS A 143 10.56 -1.47 -0.90
C LYS A 143 10.94 -0.83 0.42
N VAL A 144 10.19 0.19 0.85
CA VAL A 144 10.32 0.76 2.19
C VAL A 144 9.37 0.04 3.15
N THR A 145 9.90 -0.37 4.30
CA THR A 145 9.13 -0.92 5.42
C THR A 145 9.66 -0.38 6.75
N GLY A 146 9.19 -0.88 7.89
CA GLY A 146 9.64 -0.48 9.22
C GLY A 146 8.48 0.03 10.07
N GLU A 147 8.71 1.11 10.80
CA GLU A 147 7.70 1.73 11.65
C GLU A 147 6.61 2.42 10.81
N PHE A 148 5.37 2.45 11.33
CA PHE A 148 4.19 2.95 10.63
C PHE A 148 4.40 4.34 10.01
N TRP A 149 4.82 5.33 10.80
CA TRP A 149 4.99 6.69 10.31
C TRP A 149 6.19 6.79 9.36
N ALA A 150 7.36 6.30 9.77
CA ALA A 150 8.59 6.40 8.98
C ALA A 150 8.51 5.72 7.61
N GLN A 151 7.70 4.65 7.48
CA GLN A 151 7.51 3.94 6.20
C GLN A 151 6.41 4.57 5.31
N THR A 152 5.54 5.44 5.84
CA THR A 152 4.40 6.03 5.09
C THR A 152 4.60 7.51 4.74
N THR A 153 5.41 8.24 5.51
CA THR A 153 5.55 9.69 5.38
C THR A 153 6.98 10.10 5.17
N GLU A 154 7.17 11.08 4.30
CA GLU A 154 8.46 11.71 4.05
C GLU A 154 8.68 12.89 5.00
N GLY A 155 9.90 13.04 5.52
CA GLY A 155 10.33 14.21 6.28
C GLY A 155 11.56 13.96 7.14
N ASP A 156 11.86 14.89 8.04
CA ASP A 156 13.08 14.80 8.87
C ASP A 156 13.13 13.53 9.72
N GLY A 157 11.98 13.05 10.21
CA GLY A 157 11.91 11.85 11.04
C GLY A 157 12.23 10.54 10.30
N ASN A 158 12.29 10.57 8.96
CA ASN A 158 12.78 9.45 8.15
C ASN A 158 14.06 9.79 7.36
N PHE A 159 14.70 10.95 7.61
CA PHE A 159 15.84 11.49 6.85
C PHE A 159 15.57 11.80 5.38
N ASN A 160 14.35 12.20 5.04
CA ASN A 160 13.94 12.48 3.66
C ASN A 160 14.34 11.34 2.70
N MET A 161 14.16 10.10 3.18
CA MET A 161 14.74 8.92 2.55
C MET A 161 14.09 8.62 1.20
N PHE A 162 12.81 8.94 1.01
CA PHE A 162 12.14 8.63 -0.25
C PHE A 162 12.70 9.53 -1.35
N THR A 163 12.83 10.82 -1.07
CA THR A 163 13.44 11.81 -1.95
C THR A 163 14.90 11.46 -2.24
N PHE A 164 15.65 11.04 -1.22
CA PHE A 164 17.03 10.59 -1.38
C PHE A 164 17.15 9.38 -2.32
N LEU A 165 16.32 8.35 -2.12
CA LEU A 165 16.30 7.15 -2.96
C LEU A 165 15.94 7.48 -4.42
N GLU A 166 14.95 8.35 -4.63
CA GLU A 166 14.55 8.80 -5.98
C GLU A 166 15.65 9.62 -6.64
N GLY A 167 16.31 10.51 -5.90
CA GLY A 167 17.47 11.28 -6.36
C GLY A 167 18.66 10.39 -6.73
N GLU A 168 18.83 9.28 -6.02
CA GLU A 168 19.79 8.22 -6.35
C GLU A 168 19.34 7.33 -7.53
N GLY A 169 18.17 7.59 -8.12
CA GLY A 169 17.68 6.89 -9.30
C GLY A 169 16.95 5.59 -9.02
N ALA A 170 16.45 5.38 -7.80
CA ALA A 170 15.56 4.28 -7.47
C ALA A 170 14.09 4.61 -7.75
N GLN A 171 13.28 3.57 -7.93
CA GLN A 171 11.84 3.64 -7.76
C GLN A 171 11.51 3.21 -6.33
N VAL A 172 10.80 4.06 -5.58
CA VAL A 172 10.43 3.78 -4.20
C VAL A 172 9.06 3.11 -4.17
N LEU A 173 8.96 2.00 -3.46
CA LEU A 173 7.70 1.30 -3.20
C LEU A 173 7.31 1.52 -1.73
N VAL A 174 6.42 2.49 -1.51
CA VAL A 174 5.94 2.90 -0.19
C VAL A 174 4.83 1.96 0.29
N GLU A 175 4.65 1.82 1.60
CA GLU A 175 3.51 1.06 2.15
C GLU A 175 2.28 1.98 2.29
N PRO A 176 1.09 1.57 1.81
CA PRO A 176 -0.12 2.34 2.01
C PRO A 176 -0.62 2.23 3.46
N ILE A 177 -1.21 3.31 3.97
CA ILE A 177 -1.92 3.32 5.25
C ILE A 177 -3.09 2.31 5.23
N GLY A 178 -3.67 2.06 4.06
CA GLY A 178 -4.66 1.00 3.85
C GLY A 178 -4.20 -0.39 4.32
N THR A 179 -2.92 -0.75 4.17
CA THR A 179 -2.40 -2.02 4.70
C THR A 179 -2.43 -2.04 6.22
N TRP A 180 -2.11 -0.92 6.88
CA TRP A 180 -2.16 -0.82 8.33
C TRP A 180 -3.60 -0.97 8.86
N LEU A 181 -4.60 -0.42 8.17
CA LEU A 181 -6.01 -0.63 8.53
C LEU A 181 -6.40 -2.12 8.44
N MET A 182 -5.94 -2.81 7.39
CA MET A 182 -6.13 -4.26 7.25
C MET A 182 -5.44 -5.04 8.36
N TYR A 183 -4.22 -4.64 8.73
CA TYR A 183 -3.49 -5.22 9.86
C TYR A 183 -4.25 -5.05 11.18
N MET A 184 -4.82 -3.88 11.44
CA MET A 184 -5.62 -3.61 12.65
C MET A 184 -6.87 -4.51 12.71
N LEU A 185 -7.57 -4.71 11.59
CA LEU A 185 -8.68 -5.65 11.50
C LEU A 185 -8.24 -7.09 11.78
N HIS A 186 -7.10 -7.50 11.21
CA HIS A 186 -6.52 -8.83 11.41
C HIS A 186 -6.12 -9.09 12.87
N GLN A 187 -5.49 -8.11 13.52
CA GLN A 187 -5.17 -8.17 14.95
C GLN A 187 -6.42 -8.26 15.82
N ALA A 188 -7.47 -7.49 15.50
CA ALA A 188 -8.74 -7.56 16.23
C ALA A 188 -9.37 -8.95 16.13
N LYS A 189 -9.35 -9.57 14.95
CA LYS A 189 -9.82 -10.95 14.75
C LYS A 189 -8.98 -11.95 15.54
N SER A 190 -7.66 -11.83 15.51
CA SER A 190 -6.75 -12.72 16.23
C SER A 190 -6.97 -12.63 17.74
N ARG A 191 -7.09 -11.41 18.28
CA ARG A 191 -7.40 -11.17 19.69
C ARG A 191 -8.73 -11.81 20.13
N ILE A 192 -9.77 -11.73 19.30
CA ILE A 192 -11.06 -12.37 19.60
C ILE A 192 -10.92 -13.89 19.63
N LYS A 193 -10.17 -14.48 18.69
CA LYS A 193 -9.93 -15.94 18.65
C LYS A 193 -9.17 -16.41 19.88
N ASP A 194 -8.12 -15.68 20.27
CA ASP A 194 -7.25 -16.04 21.38
C ASP A 194 -7.91 -15.83 22.75
N ARG A 195 -8.77 -14.80 22.89
CA ARG A 195 -9.42 -14.45 24.17
C ARG A 195 -10.81 -15.06 24.36
N LYS A 196 -11.33 -15.81 23.40
CA LYS A 196 -12.69 -16.35 23.48
C LYS A 196 -12.86 -17.21 24.74
N GLY A 197 -13.82 -16.82 25.59
CA GLY A 197 -14.14 -17.54 26.82
C GLY A 197 -13.22 -17.27 28.02
N LEU A 198 -12.20 -16.40 27.90
CA LEU A 198 -11.34 -16.02 29.03
C LEU A 198 -12.04 -15.08 30.03
N ASP A 199 -13.02 -14.30 29.58
CA ASP A 199 -13.76 -13.34 30.41
C ASP A 199 -14.88 -13.98 31.24
N ARG A 200 -15.05 -15.31 31.21
CA ARG A 200 -16.12 -16.01 31.91
C ARG A 200 -15.60 -16.64 33.20
N GLU A 201 -16.37 -16.49 34.28
CA GLU A 201 -16.01 -17.08 35.56
C GLU A 201 -15.88 -18.62 35.47
N PRO A 202 -14.81 -19.19 36.05
CA PRO A 202 -14.62 -20.62 36.05
C PRO A 202 -15.73 -21.30 36.88
N THR A 203 -16.49 -22.20 36.24
CA THR A 203 -17.56 -22.96 36.90
C THR A 203 -17.21 -24.46 36.97
N ARG A 204 -17.47 -25.07 38.13
CA ARG A 204 -17.32 -26.52 38.34
C ARG A 204 -18.48 -27.32 37.73
N ASN A 205 -19.60 -26.69 37.39
CA ASN A 205 -20.76 -27.39 36.84
C ASN A 205 -20.56 -27.68 35.33
N PRO A 206 -20.57 -28.95 34.89
CA PRO A 206 -20.27 -29.33 33.51
C PRO A 206 -21.28 -28.78 32.49
N LEU A 207 -22.58 -28.72 32.82
CA LEU A 207 -23.60 -28.19 31.92
C LEU A 207 -23.44 -26.67 31.73
N ARG A 208 -23.19 -25.94 32.82
CA ARG A 208 -22.92 -24.49 32.75
C ARG A 208 -21.60 -24.20 32.02
N ARG A 209 -20.60 -25.07 32.12
CA ARG A 209 -19.35 -24.98 31.35
C ARG A 209 -19.60 -25.15 29.85
N ILE A 210 -20.41 -26.12 29.45
CA ILE A 210 -20.74 -26.36 28.03
C ILE A 210 -21.58 -25.21 27.46
N ALA A 211 -22.64 -24.77 28.17
CA ALA A 211 -23.43 -23.61 27.77
C ALA A 211 -22.57 -22.34 27.71
N GLY A 212 -21.65 -22.19 28.67
CA GLY A 212 -20.65 -21.13 28.71
C GLY A 212 -19.72 -21.15 27.50
N TRP A 213 -19.23 -22.31 27.11
CA TRP A 213 -18.39 -22.48 25.93
C TRP A 213 -19.16 -22.20 24.63
N LEU A 214 -20.37 -22.71 24.47
CA LEU A 214 -21.22 -22.46 23.31
C LEU A 214 -21.52 -20.98 23.14
N GLY A 215 -21.96 -20.31 24.22
CA GLY A 215 -22.23 -18.88 24.19
C GLY A 215 -21.01 -18.04 23.82
N ALA A 216 -19.82 -18.40 24.34
CA ALA A 216 -18.57 -17.70 24.01
C ALA A 216 -18.19 -17.89 22.53
N ASN A 217 -18.36 -19.09 21.97
CA ASN A 217 -18.08 -19.33 20.55
C ASN A 217 -19.10 -18.64 19.64
N LEU A 218 -20.39 -18.58 20.02
CA LEU A 218 -21.41 -17.87 19.27
C LEU A 218 -21.14 -16.36 19.24
N GLU A 219 -20.83 -15.77 20.39
CA GLU A 219 -20.50 -14.34 20.49
C GLU A 219 -19.22 -13.99 19.72
N ALA A 220 -18.17 -14.80 19.87
CA ALA A 220 -16.93 -14.66 19.11
C ALA A 220 -17.20 -14.81 17.60
N GLY A 221 -18.01 -15.79 17.19
CA GLY A 221 -18.40 -16.02 15.80
C GLY A 221 -19.13 -14.81 15.20
N GLN A 222 -20.07 -14.22 15.92
CA GLN A 222 -20.77 -13.01 15.48
C GLN A 222 -19.81 -11.81 15.30
N LYS A 223 -18.89 -11.60 16.25
CA LYS A 223 -17.87 -10.54 16.16
C LYS A 223 -16.91 -10.77 14.98
N LEU A 224 -16.43 -12.01 14.81
CA LEU A 224 -15.55 -12.38 13.70
C LEU A 224 -16.24 -12.23 12.33
N MET A 225 -17.52 -12.59 12.23
CA MET A 225 -18.31 -12.41 11.01
C MET A 225 -18.43 -10.92 10.65
N LYS A 226 -18.76 -10.05 11.61
CA LYS A 226 -18.83 -8.60 11.39
C LYS A 226 -17.50 -8.03 10.91
N LEU A 227 -16.39 -8.39 11.55
CA LEU A 227 -15.05 -7.95 11.13
C LEU A 227 -14.66 -8.50 9.75
N SER A 228 -15.14 -9.69 9.39
CA SER A 228 -14.88 -10.28 8.06
C SER A 228 -15.67 -9.58 6.96
N ILE A 229 -16.90 -9.19 7.24
CA ILE A 229 -17.69 -8.34 6.33
C ILE A 229 -17.01 -6.96 6.17
N ALA A 230 -16.57 -6.35 7.26
CA ALA A 230 -15.88 -5.06 7.22
C ALA A 230 -14.57 -5.12 6.41
N GLU A 231 -13.75 -6.15 6.61
CA GLU A 231 -12.53 -6.39 5.84
C GLU A 231 -12.82 -6.52 4.34
N GLU A 232 -13.84 -7.31 3.98
CA GLU A 232 -14.19 -7.53 2.57
C GLU A 232 -14.75 -6.26 1.92
N ILE A 233 -15.56 -5.47 2.64
CA ILE A 233 -16.03 -4.17 2.17
C ILE A 233 -14.85 -3.24 1.93
N PHE A 234 -13.88 -3.17 2.85
CA PHE A 234 -12.71 -2.31 2.71
C PHE A 234 -11.86 -2.72 1.50
N ARG A 235 -11.56 -4.02 1.35
CA ARG A 235 -10.84 -4.55 0.18
C ARG A 235 -11.57 -4.23 -1.12
N ARG A 236 -12.89 -4.42 -1.16
CA ARG A 236 -13.71 -4.12 -2.35
C ARG A 236 -13.66 -2.64 -2.73
N GLU A 237 -13.78 -1.74 -1.76
CA GLU A 237 -13.71 -0.29 -2.03
C GLU A 237 -12.31 0.14 -2.45
N TRP A 238 -11.26 -0.41 -1.83
CA TRP A 238 -9.89 -0.21 -2.29
C TRP A 238 -9.71 -0.61 -3.75
N ASP A 239 -10.12 -1.83 -4.12
CA ASP A 239 -10.02 -2.33 -5.49
C ASP A 239 -10.89 -1.54 -6.47
N ARG A 240 -12.03 -1.01 -6.02
CA ARG A 240 -12.89 -0.15 -6.82
C ARG A 240 -12.20 1.18 -7.16
N LEU A 241 -11.59 1.83 -6.18
CA LEU A 241 -10.82 3.07 -6.39
C LEU A 241 -9.58 2.80 -7.23
N ARG A 242 -8.86 1.71 -6.96
CA ARG A 242 -7.71 1.24 -7.74
C ARG A 242 -8.05 0.96 -9.21
N ARG A 243 -9.22 0.39 -9.51
CA ARG A 243 -9.69 0.18 -10.89
C ARG A 243 -9.94 1.49 -11.63
N ALA A 244 -10.40 2.54 -10.94
CA ALA A 244 -10.56 3.87 -11.54
C ALA A 244 -9.20 4.48 -11.95
N LEU A 245 -8.12 4.06 -11.29
CA LEU A 245 -6.73 4.36 -11.66
C LEU A 245 -6.10 3.22 -12.50
N GLY A 246 -6.88 2.55 -13.34
CA GLY A 246 -6.39 1.57 -14.31
C GLY A 246 -5.65 0.37 -13.71
N ASN A 247 -5.83 0.09 -12.41
CA ASN A 247 -5.11 -0.94 -11.67
C ASN A 247 -3.59 -0.75 -11.56
N LEU A 248 -3.09 0.47 -11.85
CA LEU A 248 -1.68 0.80 -11.71
C LEU A 248 -1.22 0.78 -10.24
N PRO A 249 -1.97 1.34 -9.26
CA PRO A 249 -1.61 1.17 -7.85
C PRO A 249 -1.55 -0.30 -7.44
N HIS A 250 -0.76 -0.62 -6.44
CA HIS A 250 -0.62 -1.96 -5.91
C HIS A 250 -1.88 -2.40 -5.14
N PRO A 251 -2.25 -3.69 -5.22
CA PRO A 251 -3.29 -4.22 -4.35
C PRO A 251 -2.80 -4.29 -2.90
N LEU A 252 -3.73 -4.23 -1.95
CA LEU A 252 -3.40 -4.45 -0.54
C LEU A 252 -2.86 -5.87 -0.33
N THR A 253 -1.86 -5.99 0.54
CA THR A 253 -1.26 -7.28 0.88
C THR A 253 -2.16 -8.10 1.80
N ASP A 254 -2.24 -9.40 1.53
CA ASP A 254 -3.00 -10.34 2.36
C ASP A 254 -2.30 -10.55 3.71
N GLN A 255 -2.98 -10.14 4.78
CA GLN A 255 -2.44 -10.20 6.14
C GLN A 255 -2.20 -11.63 6.64
N LEU A 256 -3.01 -12.60 6.18
CA LEU A 256 -2.83 -14.00 6.53
C LEU A 256 -1.63 -14.60 5.77
N GLU A 257 -1.43 -14.21 4.52
CA GLU A 257 -0.24 -14.56 3.75
C GLU A 257 1.02 -14.02 4.42
N LEU A 258 1.04 -12.72 4.77
CA LEU A 258 2.15 -12.11 5.50
C LEU A 258 2.38 -12.79 6.84
N GLN A 259 1.32 -13.05 7.62
CA GLN A 259 1.43 -13.77 8.89
C GLN A 259 2.10 -15.13 8.71
N ARG A 260 1.71 -15.91 7.70
CA ARG A 260 2.27 -17.25 7.45
C ARG A 260 3.75 -17.20 7.07
N MET A 261 4.17 -16.18 6.32
CA MET A 261 5.57 -16.00 5.93
C MET A 261 6.44 -15.53 7.09
N GLY A 262 5.94 -14.61 7.92
CA GLY A 262 6.70 -14.04 9.04
C GLY A 262 6.75 -14.93 10.28
N HIS A 263 5.66 -15.65 10.59
CA HIS A 263 5.49 -16.42 11.83
C HIS A 263 6.64 -17.41 12.16
N PRO A 264 7.23 -18.14 11.19
CA PRO A 264 8.36 -19.03 11.46
C PRO A 264 9.63 -18.33 11.97
N TYR A 265 9.81 -17.06 11.65
CA TYR A 265 11.00 -16.27 12.03
C TYR A 265 10.71 -15.33 13.21
N TYR A 266 9.49 -14.83 13.31
CA TYR A 266 9.04 -13.93 14.35
C TYR A 266 7.56 -14.19 14.66
N ASP A 267 7.25 -14.62 15.89
CA ASP A 267 5.88 -14.99 16.25
C ASP A 267 4.92 -13.80 16.05
N SER A 268 3.93 -13.99 15.20
CA SER A 268 2.84 -13.03 14.95
C SER A 268 2.06 -12.57 16.19
N ARG A 269 2.18 -13.25 17.33
CA ARG A 269 1.54 -12.91 18.61
C ARG A 269 2.42 -12.01 19.47
N SER A 270 3.68 -11.79 19.10
CA SER A 270 4.55 -10.80 19.71
C SER A 270 3.99 -9.41 19.39
N GLN A 271 3.41 -8.78 20.41
CA GLN A 271 2.72 -7.49 20.31
C GLN A 271 3.71 -6.31 20.42
N GLY A 272 3.21 -5.11 20.13
CA GLY A 272 3.92 -3.85 20.34
C GLY A 272 4.24 -3.09 19.06
N GLY A 273 4.01 -3.66 17.87
CA GLY A 273 4.28 -3.00 16.59
C GLY A 273 4.09 -3.93 15.40
N GLU A 274 4.77 -3.63 14.30
CA GLU A 274 4.73 -4.38 13.03
C GLU A 274 5.87 -5.39 12.86
N GLY A 275 6.58 -5.79 13.93
CA GLY A 275 7.81 -6.58 13.82
C GLY A 275 7.71 -7.86 12.96
N HIS A 276 6.66 -8.66 13.13
CA HIS A 276 6.45 -9.84 12.28
C HIS A 276 6.09 -9.49 10.81
N LEU A 277 5.46 -8.34 10.59
CA LEU A 277 5.15 -7.85 9.25
C LEU A 277 6.41 -7.33 8.56
N GLU A 278 7.34 -6.69 9.25
CA GLU A 278 8.62 -6.26 8.67
C GLU A 278 9.41 -7.47 8.12
N VAL A 279 9.43 -8.57 8.88
CA VAL A 279 10.01 -9.85 8.43
C VAL A 279 9.23 -10.43 7.26
N ALA A 280 7.90 -10.49 7.37
CA ALA A 280 7.04 -11.03 6.32
C ALA A 280 7.14 -10.24 5.01
N LYS A 281 7.14 -8.91 5.07
CA LYS A 281 7.24 -8.01 3.91
C LYS A 281 8.59 -8.24 3.20
N ASN A 282 9.69 -8.36 3.95
CA ASN A 282 10.99 -8.67 3.34
C ASN A 282 10.94 -9.97 2.50
N ILE A 283 10.39 -11.04 3.10
CA ILE A 283 10.22 -12.33 2.42
C ILE A 283 9.27 -12.21 1.21
N TYR A 284 8.14 -11.53 1.40
CA TYR A 284 7.07 -11.39 0.41
C TYR A 284 7.54 -10.67 -0.85
N TYR A 285 8.10 -9.47 -0.69
CA TYR A 285 8.45 -8.63 -1.84
C TYR A 285 9.66 -9.18 -2.61
N HIS A 286 10.56 -9.89 -1.94
CA HIS A 286 11.63 -10.61 -2.63
C HIS A 286 11.11 -11.85 -3.38
N ASN A 287 10.36 -12.74 -2.71
CA ASN A 287 9.92 -14.00 -3.33
C ASN A 287 8.90 -13.82 -4.47
N LYS A 288 8.21 -12.68 -4.50
CA LYS A 288 7.29 -12.32 -5.59
C LYS A 288 7.93 -11.44 -6.66
N ASP A 289 9.25 -11.27 -6.64
CA ASP A 289 10.00 -10.48 -7.61
C ASP A 289 9.49 -9.02 -7.69
N LEU A 290 9.11 -8.42 -6.57
CA LEU A 290 8.52 -7.07 -6.52
C LEU A 290 9.51 -5.97 -6.12
N CYS A 291 10.68 -6.32 -5.59
CA CYS A 291 11.73 -5.35 -5.28
C CYS A 291 13.13 -5.95 -5.38
N HIS A 292 14.11 -5.08 -5.67
CA HIS A 292 15.53 -5.46 -5.66
C HIS A 292 16.13 -5.37 -4.25
N MET A 293 15.56 -4.49 -3.42
CA MET A 293 16.03 -4.19 -2.08
C MET A 293 14.85 -3.83 -1.18
N VAL A 294 14.95 -4.22 0.09
CA VAL A 294 14.04 -3.83 1.16
C VAL A 294 14.80 -2.96 2.15
N LEU A 295 14.36 -1.71 2.30
CA LEU A 295 14.89 -0.75 3.26
C LEU A 295 13.91 -0.64 4.44
N SER A 296 14.40 -0.87 5.65
CA SER A 296 13.58 -0.75 6.85
C SER A 296 13.93 0.52 7.64
N LEU A 297 12.99 1.45 7.76
CA LEU A 297 13.13 2.73 8.46
C LEU A 297 12.46 2.68 9.82
N LYS A 298 13.22 2.94 10.88
CA LYS A 298 12.78 2.73 12.27
C LYS A 298 13.23 3.91 13.12
N PRO A 299 12.31 4.68 13.72
CA PRO A 299 12.68 5.76 14.62
C PRO A 299 12.65 5.30 16.09
N PHE A 300 13.33 6.08 16.93
CA PHE A 300 13.30 6.09 18.40
C PHE A 300 13.61 4.76 19.09
N GLY A 301 14.38 3.87 18.46
CA GLY A 301 14.67 2.56 19.04
C GLY A 301 13.41 1.72 19.24
N CYS A 302 12.51 1.74 18.24
CA CYS A 302 11.27 0.98 18.23
C CYS A 302 11.54 -0.51 18.50
N MET A 303 11.32 -0.95 19.75
CA MET A 303 11.76 -2.25 20.24
C MET A 303 11.25 -3.46 19.42
N PRO A 304 9.97 -3.53 18.98
CA PRO A 304 9.51 -4.62 18.11
C PRO A 304 10.25 -4.66 16.77
N SER A 305 10.58 -3.49 16.21
CA SER A 305 11.31 -3.36 14.95
C SER A 305 12.78 -3.72 15.15
N THR A 306 13.42 -3.35 16.27
CA THR A 306 14.79 -3.80 16.58
C THR A 306 14.86 -5.32 16.76
N GLN A 307 13.85 -5.93 17.40
CA GLN A 307 13.77 -7.39 17.51
C GLN A 307 13.57 -8.05 16.14
N SER A 308 12.80 -7.41 15.25
CA SER A 308 12.61 -7.90 13.87
C SER A 308 13.95 -7.94 13.12
N ASP A 309 14.84 -6.97 13.30
CA ASP A 309 16.18 -6.98 12.68
C ASP A 309 17.03 -8.15 13.13
N GLY A 310 16.94 -8.51 14.41
CA GLY A 310 17.59 -9.73 14.92
C GLY A 310 17.08 -10.98 14.20
N ALA A 311 15.78 -11.07 13.92
CA ALA A 311 15.19 -12.18 13.18
C ALA A 311 15.58 -12.16 11.69
N GLN A 312 15.81 -10.99 11.08
CA GLN A 312 16.21 -10.87 9.68
C GLN A 312 17.57 -11.52 9.39
N ALA A 313 18.46 -11.66 10.39
CA ALA A 313 19.70 -12.42 10.21
C ALA A 313 19.43 -13.89 9.81
N ALA A 314 18.40 -14.52 10.37
CA ALA A 314 17.99 -15.87 9.98
C ALA A 314 17.31 -15.89 8.61
N VAL A 315 16.52 -14.87 8.29
CA VAL A 315 15.87 -14.70 6.97
C VAL A 315 16.93 -14.60 5.87
N MET A 316 17.91 -13.70 6.02
CA MET A 316 18.99 -13.53 5.05
C MET A 316 19.87 -14.79 4.92
N GLY A 317 19.97 -15.60 5.98
CA GLY A 317 20.62 -16.91 5.93
C GLY A 317 19.92 -17.92 5.01
N HIS A 318 18.58 -17.87 4.96
CA HIS A 318 17.75 -18.73 4.10
C HIS A 318 17.54 -18.14 2.69
N PHE A 319 17.53 -16.81 2.56
CA PHE A 319 17.30 -16.10 1.30
C PHE A 319 18.52 -15.24 0.95
N ARG A 320 19.56 -15.88 0.41
CA ARG A 320 20.88 -15.26 0.24
C ARG A 320 20.93 -14.13 -0.79
N ASP A 321 19.96 -14.08 -1.70
CA ASP A 321 19.90 -13.07 -2.76
C ASP A 321 19.15 -11.80 -2.32
N MET A 322 18.61 -11.76 -1.09
CA MET A 322 17.93 -10.59 -0.54
C MET A 322 18.92 -9.47 -0.19
N ILE A 323 18.57 -8.25 -0.57
CA ILE A 323 19.22 -7.03 -0.06
C ILE A 323 18.28 -6.42 0.98
N TYR A 324 18.63 -6.56 2.26
CA TYR A 324 17.90 -5.98 3.38
C TYR A 324 18.80 -5.00 4.13
N LEU A 325 18.32 -3.78 4.37
CA LEU A 325 19.04 -2.78 5.15
C LEU A 325 18.13 -2.14 6.20
N PRO A 326 18.42 -2.30 7.50
CA PRO A 326 17.76 -1.53 8.55
C PRO A 326 18.49 -0.21 8.85
N ILE A 327 17.72 0.88 8.93
CA ILE A 327 18.16 2.23 9.29
C ILE A 327 17.37 2.70 10.50
N GLU A 328 18.10 3.16 11.51
CA GLU A 328 17.53 3.71 12.74
C GLU A 328 17.56 5.24 12.68
N THR A 329 16.42 5.87 12.37
CA THR A 329 16.34 7.30 12.01
C THR A 329 16.43 8.26 13.20
N SER A 330 16.64 7.75 14.41
CA SER A 330 16.89 8.58 15.60
C SER A 330 18.24 8.31 16.28
N GLY A 331 18.75 7.09 16.13
CA GLY A 331 20.00 6.62 16.72
C GLY A 331 21.20 6.75 15.77
N GLU A 332 20.94 6.93 14.47
CA GLU A 332 21.95 7.16 13.45
C GLU A 332 21.94 8.63 12.99
N GLY A 333 23.09 9.16 12.59
CA GLY A 333 23.14 10.49 11.95
C GLY A 333 22.71 10.39 10.48
N GLU A 334 21.95 11.37 9.98
CA GLU A 334 21.44 11.43 8.59
C GLU A 334 22.51 11.08 7.54
N ILE A 335 23.68 11.71 7.63
CA ILE A 335 24.80 11.47 6.69
C ILE A 335 25.25 10.01 6.69
N ASN A 336 25.31 9.37 7.88
CA ASN A 336 25.70 7.98 7.99
C ASN A 336 24.62 7.04 7.42
N ALA A 337 23.35 7.36 7.68
CA ALA A 337 22.22 6.62 7.12
C ALA A 337 22.21 6.67 5.58
N HIS A 338 22.30 7.87 4.98
CA HIS A 338 22.37 8.03 3.53
C HIS A 338 23.57 7.29 2.93
N SER A 339 24.75 7.35 3.56
CA SER A 339 25.94 6.64 3.07
C SER A 339 25.75 5.11 3.05
N ARG A 340 25.16 4.53 4.10
CA ARG A 340 24.85 3.09 4.15
C ARG A 340 23.79 2.70 3.12
N VAL A 341 22.75 3.53 2.97
CA VAL A 341 21.72 3.30 1.94
C VAL A 341 22.35 3.35 0.55
N GLN A 342 23.21 4.31 0.26
CA GLN A 342 23.88 4.43 -1.03
C GLN A 342 24.74 3.20 -1.35
N MET A 343 25.44 2.65 -0.34
CA MET A 343 26.23 1.43 -0.50
C MET A 343 25.36 0.21 -0.85
N ALA A 344 24.27 -0.02 -0.11
CA ALA A 344 23.35 -1.13 -0.39
C ALA A 344 22.60 -0.94 -1.73
N LEU A 345 22.23 0.30 -2.04
CA LEU A 345 21.62 0.66 -3.31
C LEU A 345 22.57 0.40 -4.50
N GLY A 346 23.88 0.51 -4.29
CA GLY A 346 24.89 0.11 -5.29
C GLY A 346 24.75 -1.35 -5.72
N GLU A 347 24.51 -2.26 -4.77
CA GLU A 347 24.25 -3.68 -5.07
C GLU A 347 22.92 -3.86 -5.81
N ALA A 348 21.85 -3.17 -5.38
CA ALA A 348 20.56 -3.21 -6.05
C ALA A 348 20.64 -2.68 -7.50
N LYS A 349 21.41 -1.60 -7.73
CA LYS A 349 21.70 -1.04 -9.06
C LYS A 349 22.46 -2.05 -9.93
N ALA A 350 23.41 -2.81 -9.37
CA ALA A 350 24.12 -3.87 -10.08
C ALA A 350 23.16 -4.99 -10.52
N LYS A 351 22.34 -5.53 -9.60
CA LYS A 351 21.31 -6.54 -9.91
C LYS A 351 20.34 -6.05 -11.00
N THR A 352 19.90 -4.81 -10.92
CA THR A 352 19.01 -4.20 -11.92
C THR A 352 19.67 -4.17 -13.31
N LYS A 353 20.95 -3.78 -13.41
CA LYS A 353 21.68 -3.72 -14.68
C LYS A 353 21.90 -5.10 -15.29
N GLU A 354 22.25 -6.09 -14.46
CA GLU A 354 22.42 -7.49 -14.89
C GLU A 354 21.09 -8.06 -15.40
N GLU A 355 20.00 -7.87 -14.65
CA GLU A 355 18.66 -8.28 -15.04
C GLU A 355 18.23 -7.64 -16.37
N PHE A 356 18.41 -6.33 -16.52
CA PHE A 356 18.06 -5.61 -17.74
C PHE A 356 18.88 -6.09 -18.95
N SER A 357 20.18 -6.35 -18.75
CA SER A 357 21.05 -6.87 -19.81
C SER A 357 20.63 -8.27 -20.26
N ARG A 358 20.28 -9.14 -19.31
CA ARG A 358 19.75 -10.48 -19.58
C ARG A 358 18.42 -10.40 -20.35
N ALA A 359 17.52 -9.52 -19.91
CA ALA A 359 16.23 -9.29 -20.56
C ALA A 359 16.41 -8.85 -22.03
N LEU A 360 17.31 -7.88 -22.30
CA LEU A 360 17.63 -7.45 -23.66
C LEU A 360 18.20 -8.60 -24.52
N GLN A 361 19.12 -9.39 -23.98
CA GLN A 361 19.69 -10.55 -24.68
C GLN A 361 18.61 -11.57 -25.06
N GLU A 362 17.65 -11.84 -24.17
CA GLU A 362 16.54 -12.76 -24.41
C GLU A 362 15.64 -12.29 -25.55
N THR A 363 15.41 -10.98 -25.68
CA THR A 363 14.63 -10.45 -26.81
C THR A 363 15.30 -10.62 -28.17
N GLY A 364 16.64 -10.63 -28.21
CA GLY A 364 17.44 -10.64 -29.44
C GLY A 364 17.59 -9.27 -30.14
N PHE A 365 16.90 -8.23 -29.66
CA PHE A 365 16.98 -6.86 -30.20
C PHE A 365 17.97 -5.99 -29.43
N SER A 366 18.53 -4.98 -30.10
CA SER A 366 19.30 -3.92 -29.44
C SER A 366 18.39 -2.93 -28.72
N LEU A 367 18.95 -2.20 -27.75
CA LEU A 367 18.21 -1.16 -27.03
C LEU A 367 17.73 -0.04 -27.99
N GLU A 368 18.54 0.29 -28.99
CA GLU A 368 18.21 1.30 -30.01
C GLU A 368 17.04 0.85 -30.88
N GLU A 369 16.99 -0.43 -31.26
CA GLU A 369 15.86 -1.00 -32.03
C GLU A 369 14.56 -0.95 -31.23
N ILE A 370 14.62 -1.31 -29.94
CA ILE A 370 13.47 -1.22 -29.03
C ILE A 370 13.03 0.23 -28.87
N ARG A 371 13.95 1.17 -28.67
CA ARG A 371 13.62 2.61 -28.55
C ARG A 371 12.99 3.15 -29.83
N ALA A 372 13.53 2.83 -30.99
CA ALA A 372 12.97 3.23 -32.29
C ALA A 372 11.58 2.60 -32.53
N TYR A 373 11.33 1.39 -32.01
CA TYR A 373 10.00 0.80 -32.02
C TYR A 373 9.03 1.56 -31.10
N VAL A 374 9.44 1.88 -29.87
CA VAL A 374 8.66 2.67 -28.90
C VAL A 374 8.34 4.07 -29.43
N ASP A 375 9.28 4.71 -30.14
CA ASP A 375 9.05 6.03 -30.74
C ASP A 375 7.96 6.03 -31.82
N ARG A 376 7.80 4.90 -32.53
CA ARG A 376 6.74 4.71 -33.53
C ARG A 376 5.39 4.31 -32.92
N HIS A 377 5.35 3.99 -31.63
CA HIS A 377 4.19 3.48 -30.91
C HIS A 377 3.94 4.33 -29.64
N PRO A 378 3.33 5.52 -29.78
CA PRO A 378 3.12 6.45 -28.66
C PRO A 378 2.39 5.85 -27.46
N GLU A 379 1.54 4.83 -27.67
CA GLU A 379 0.85 4.14 -26.58
C GLU A 379 1.80 3.47 -25.59
N LEU A 380 3.01 3.07 -26.00
CA LEU A 380 4.02 2.46 -25.13
C LEU A 380 4.66 3.46 -24.15
N LYS A 381 4.53 4.76 -24.44
CA LYS A 381 5.03 5.87 -23.60
C LYS A 381 4.01 6.34 -22.56
N ARG A 382 2.82 5.72 -22.53
CA ARG A 382 1.75 6.03 -21.58
C ARG A 382 1.94 5.30 -20.25
N PRO A 383 1.82 5.98 -19.10
CA PRO A 383 1.90 5.37 -17.78
C PRO A 383 0.92 4.22 -17.50
N PHE A 384 -0.28 4.24 -18.08
CA PHE A 384 -1.30 3.22 -17.85
C PHE A 384 -1.27 2.11 -18.90
N TYR A 385 -0.28 2.12 -19.80
CA TYR A 385 -0.05 1.02 -20.72
C TYR A 385 0.32 -0.26 -19.93
N PRO A 386 -0.43 -1.36 -20.09
CA PRO A 386 -0.21 -2.57 -19.30
C PRO A 386 1.06 -3.30 -19.77
N VAL A 387 2.01 -3.42 -18.86
CA VAL A 387 3.23 -4.23 -19.04
C VAL A 387 3.10 -5.48 -18.17
N PRO A 388 3.09 -6.70 -18.74
CA PRO A 388 3.02 -7.92 -17.97
C PRO A 388 4.26 -8.10 -17.08
N HIS A 389 4.05 -8.48 -15.82
CA HIS A 389 5.12 -8.88 -14.91
C HIS A 389 5.48 -10.36 -15.14
N ARG A 390 6.77 -10.66 -15.28
CA ARG A 390 7.30 -12.01 -15.49
C ARG A 390 7.97 -12.50 -14.23
N LYS A 391 7.73 -13.78 -13.92
CA LYS A 391 8.41 -14.46 -12.82
C LYS A 391 9.93 -14.43 -13.02
N GLY A 392 10.67 -14.08 -11.97
CA GLY A 392 12.12 -13.93 -11.98
C GLY A 392 12.63 -12.62 -12.59
N VAL A 393 11.75 -11.65 -12.86
CA VAL A 393 12.11 -10.33 -13.40
C VAL A 393 11.46 -9.23 -12.57
N VAL A 394 12.28 -8.49 -11.83
CA VAL A 394 11.84 -7.49 -10.86
C VAL A 394 11.59 -6.13 -11.52
N GLY A 395 12.53 -5.64 -12.31
CA GLY A 395 12.55 -4.28 -12.82
C GLY A 395 11.45 -3.98 -13.84
N VAL A 396 10.89 -2.77 -13.77
CA VAL A 396 9.94 -2.26 -14.77
C VAL A 396 10.58 -2.27 -16.15
N ALA A 397 11.83 -1.82 -16.27
CA ALA A 397 12.53 -1.74 -17.54
C ALA A 397 12.78 -3.12 -18.18
N ALA A 398 13.16 -4.12 -17.37
CA ALA A 398 13.40 -5.48 -17.85
C ALA A 398 12.09 -6.13 -18.35
N ASN A 399 11.00 -6.00 -17.58
CA ASN A 399 9.67 -6.47 -18.00
C ASN A 399 9.20 -5.75 -19.27
N PHE A 400 9.45 -4.44 -19.38
CA PHE A 400 9.06 -3.63 -20.53
C PHE A 400 9.79 -4.04 -21.81
N VAL A 401 11.12 -4.21 -21.78
CA VAL A 401 11.87 -4.63 -22.98
C VAL A 401 11.47 -6.02 -23.44
N LEU A 402 11.22 -6.96 -22.52
CA LEU A 402 10.74 -8.30 -22.87
C LEU A 402 9.36 -8.25 -23.54
N HIS A 403 8.45 -7.42 -23.01
CA HIS A 403 7.13 -7.20 -23.60
C HIS A 403 7.19 -6.60 -25.00
N VAL A 404 8.01 -5.55 -25.20
CA VAL A 404 8.19 -4.91 -26.51
C VAL A 404 8.87 -5.87 -27.49
N GLY A 405 9.90 -6.61 -27.04
CA GLY A 405 10.57 -7.62 -27.85
C GLY A 405 9.61 -8.71 -28.36
N GLU A 406 8.70 -9.20 -27.51
CA GLU A 406 7.66 -10.13 -27.94
C GLU A 406 6.71 -9.52 -28.98
N ARG A 407 6.32 -8.26 -28.80
CA ARG A 407 5.44 -7.57 -29.76
C ARG A 407 6.14 -7.41 -31.11
N MET A 408 7.40 -6.96 -31.11
CA MET A 408 8.23 -6.86 -32.31
C MET A 408 8.37 -8.21 -33.03
N ALA A 409 8.62 -9.29 -32.28
CA ALA A 409 8.71 -10.64 -32.83
C ALA A 409 7.40 -11.11 -33.45
N ARG A 410 6.25 -10.83 -32.82
CA ARG A 410 4.90 -11.16 -33.36
C ARG A 410 4.58 -10.39 -34.63
N GLU A 411 5.09 -9.17 -34.78
CA GLU A 411 4.94 -8.34 -35.98
C GLU A 411 5.91 -8.73 -37.10
N GLY A 412 6.72 -9.79 -36.93
CA GLY A 412 7.62 -10.30 -37.95
C GLY A 412 8.86 -9.42 -38.17
N LEU A 413 9.16 -8.51 -37.23
CA LEU A 413 10.44 -7.80 -37.18
C LEU A 413 11.51 -8.82 -36.74
N GLY A 414 11.91 -9.70 -37.65
CA GLY A 414 12.70 -10.89 -37.35
C GLY A 414 14.15 -10.60 -36.97
N ASN A 415 14.59 -11.30 -35.92
CA ASN A 415 15.95 -11.44 -35.39
C ASN A 415 17.03 -11.64 -36.46
N ALA A 416 17.74 -10.57 -36.81
CA ALA A 416 18.93 -10.64 -37.67
C ALA A 416 20.10 -11.44 -37.05
N ARG A 417 20.02 -11.85 -35.78
CA ARG A 417 21.11 -12.55 -35.06
C ARG A 417 21.00 -14.08 -35.01
N SER A 418 19.90 -14.69 -35.45
CA SER A 418 19.74 -16.17 -35.42
C SER A 418 20.05 -16.88 -36.75
N ALA A 419 20.29 -16.14 -37.84
CA ALA A 419 20.58 -16.72 -39.16
C ALA A 419 22.08 -16.97 -39.45
N GLY A 420 23.00 -16.69 -38.50
CA GLY A 420 24.45 -16.71 -38.73
C GLY A 420 25.22 -17.91 -38.15
N GLY A 421 24.56 -18.82 -37.43
CA GLY A 421 25.22 -19.86 -36.61
C GLY A 421 24.97 -21.29 -37.07
N ALA A 422 25.03 -21.56 -38.38
CA ALA A 422 25.09 -22.92 -38.91
C ALA A 422 25.76 -22.93 -40.29
N ARG A 423 27.10 -22.86 -40.30
CA ARG A 423 27.95 -23.40 -41.37
C ARG A 423 29.21 -23.99 -40.76
#